data_AF-A7IGP7-F1
#
_entry.id   AF-A7IGP7-F1
#
_cell.length_a   1.000
_cell.length_b   1.000
_cell.length_c   1.000
_cell.angle_alpha   90.00
_cell.angle_beta   90.00
_cell.angle_gamma   90.00
#
_symmetry.space_group_name_H-M   'P 1'
#
loop_
_entity.id
_entity.type
_entity.pdbx_description
1 polymer ?
#
loop_
_entity_poly.entity_id
_entity_poly.type
_entity_poly.pdbx_seq_one_letter_code
_entity_poly.pdbx_strand_id
1 'polypeptide(L)'
;MSRERDSLLDPAGTTVAAARAARGPRPAGPKAAGPKAAPKAKAAALAVNEPRANRILGRLAQEKAAPPPVVPPALDGEVGSVVDGERRRGRGAVSNAAGRFEPAARILFDDGWQSLEDLPPLRTQVMEERARTVITRNQSPDVAFDRSINAYRGCEHGCVYCFARPTHAYHGLSAGLDFETKLFVKPDAPELLARELSQASYQPRVIAMGTNTDPYQPIEKRYEVTRRLLEVLAEFGHPVGIVTKSGLVARDIDILAPMAEKGLVKVAISITTLDPHLARTMEPRAASPHVRLGTIRRLADAGIPTAVLTAPLIPALNDMEVERILDAAKAAGASEAGYVMLRLPLEIADLFREWLVTHFPDKARHVLGLIRQMHGGKDYDSAFGKRMRGDGPYAWTVGRRFEIAARRLGLAGRGLKLTTAHFRRPKPAGVQLSLFD
;
A
#
# COMPACT_ATOMS: atom_id res chain seq x y z
N MET A 1 3.05 51.45 -36.36
CA MET A 1 2.34 50.57 -37.34
C MET A 1 1.55 49.57 -36.49
N SER A 2 0.23 49.68 -36.32
CA SER A 2 -0.84 49.29 -37.27
C SER A 2 -0.68 47.83 -37.73
N ARG A 3 -1.63 46.90 -37.54
CA ARG A 3 -3.05 47.00 -37.09
C ARG A 3 -3.57 45.61 -36.66
N GLU A 4 -4.51 45.60 -35.70
CA GLU A 4 -5.72 44.73 -35.62
C GLU A 4 -5.57 43.19 -35.44
N ARG A 5 -6.14 42.61 -34.36
CA ARG A 5 -7.45 41.88 -34.25
C ARG A 5 -7.35 40.42 -34.73
N ASP A 6 -8.01 39.40 -34.18
CA ASP A 6 -8.97 39.22 -33.06
C ASP A 6 -9.04 37.69 -32.73
N SER A 7 -9.77 37.08 -31.78
CA SER A 7 -10.72 37.51 -30.73
C SER A 7 -11.07 36.32 -29.78
N LEU A 8 -11.13 36.52 -28.44
CA LEU A 8 -12.11 35.91 -27.48
C LEU A 8 -12.09 34.35 -27.27
N LEU A 9 -12.57 33.72 -26.18
CA LEU A 9 -13.08 34.17 -24.85
C LEU A 9 -13.00 33.03 -23.79
N ASP A 10 -13.08 33.42 -22.52
CA ASP A 10 -13.23 32.60 -21.31
C ASP A 10 -14.71 32.60 -20.82
N PRO A 11 -15.27 31.51 -20.27
CA PRO A 11 -16.61 31.48 -19.69
C PRO A 11 -16.62 31.32 -18.15
N ALA A 12 -16.27 32.37 -17.41
CA ALA A 12 -16.61 32.49 -15.99
C ALA A 12 -17.07 33.92 -15.63
N GLY A 13 -18.37 34.18 -15.62
CA GLY A 13 -18.90 35.46 -15.13
C GLY A 13 -20.40 35.69 -15.32
N THR A 14 -21.18 35.52 -14.25
CA THR A 14 -22.44 36.27 -14.10
C THR A 14 -22.76 36.53 -12.63
N THR A 15 -22.80 37.81 -12.28
CA THR A 15 -23.56 38.44 -11.19
C THR A 15 -24.23 39.68 -11.83
N VAL A 16 -25.28 40.36 -11.34
CA VAL A 16 -25.86 40.63 -10.02
C VAL A 16 -27.36 40.96 -10.24
N ALA A 17 -28.26 40.73 -9.27
CA ALA A 17 -29.36 41.66 -8.91
C ALA A 17 -30.19 41.14 -7.73
N ALA A 18 -30.73 42.05 -6.92
CA ALA A 18 -31.50 41.75 -5.70
C ALA A 18 -32.91 42.37 -5.72
N ALA A 19 -33.83 41.79 -4.95
CA ALA A 19 -35.12 42.40 -4.59
C ALA A 19 -35.51 42.01 -3.14
N ARG A 20 -36.28 42.85 -2.44
CA ARG A 20 -36.52 42.77 -0.98
C ARG A 20 -37.98 43.09 -0.63
N ALA A 21 -38.47 42.55 0.50
CA ALA A 21 -39.80 42.76 1.15
C ALA A 21 -41.01 42.11 0.43
N ALA A 22 -42.00 41.49 1.09
CA ALA A 22 -42.79 41.93 2.26
C ALA A 22 -43.31 40.76 3.14
N ARG A 23 -44.12 41.06 4.19
CA ARG A 23 -44.64 40.09 5.20
C ARG A 23 -46.16 39.86 5.12
N GLY A 24 -46.57 38.62 5.42
CA GLY A 24 -47.88 38.24 6.00
C GLY A 24 -48.93 37.66 5.04
N PRO A 25 -50.03 37.05 5.54
CA PRO A 25 -50.31 36.56 6.90
C PRO A 25 -50.45 35.01 6.98
N ARG A 26 -50.56 34.46 8.21
CA ARG A 26 -50.93 33.04 8.43
C ARG A 26 -52.47 32.86 8.33
N PRO A 27 -52.97 31.81 7.65
CA PRO A 27 -54.33 31.30 7.90
C PRO A 27 -54.35 30.28 9.05
N ALA A 28 -55.50 30.17 9.72
CA ALA A 28 -55.71 29.31 10.88
C ALA A 28 -55.93 27.82 10.48
N GLY A 29 -55.63 26.90 11.40
CA GLY A 29 -55.89 25.47 11.22
C GLY A 29 -57.34 25.07 11.56
N PRO A 30 -57.85 23.95 11.00
CA PRO A 30 -59.12 23.34 11.42
C PRO A 30 -58.93 22.39 12.62
N LYS A 31 -59.99 22.25 13.42
CA LYS A 31 -60.05 21.39 14.61
C LYS A 31 -60.24 19.90 14.26
N ALA A 32 -60.07 19.05 15.28
CA ALA A 32 -60.06 17.59 15.19
C ALA A 32 -61.35 16.95 14.62
N ALA A 33 -61.16 15.79 13.99
CA ALA A 33 -62.19 14.77 13.77
C ALA A 33 -61.68 13.42 14.29
N GLY A 34 -62.57 12.60 14.84
CA GLY A 34 -62.25 11.36 15.56
C GLY A 34 -61.69 10.20 14.72
N PRO A 35 -61.37 9.06 15.36
CA PRO A 35 -60.56 8.01 14.76
C PRO A 35 -61.30 7.29 13.62
N LYS A 36 -60.66 7.18 12.46
CA LYS A 36 -61.06 6.27 11.37
C LYS A 36 -60.03 5.16 11.21
N ALA A 37 -60.52 3.95 10.96
CA ALA A 37 -59.78 2.70 11.08
C ALA A 37 -58.57 2.60 10.14
N ALA A 38 -57.53 1.89 10.59
CA ALA A 38 -56.33 1.62 9.82
C ALA A 38 -56.62 0.76 8.58
N PRO A 39 -56.06 1.07 7.40
CA PRO A 39 -56.12 0.20 6.24
C PRO A 39 -55.22 -1.03 6.46
N LYS A 40 -55.75 -2.23 6.18
CA LYS A 40 -55.02 -3.49 6.30
C LYS A 40 -53.82 -3.51 5.36
N ALA A 41 -52.60 -3.62 5.91
CA ALA A 41 -51.41 -3.89 5.12
C ALA A 41 -51.49 -5.29 4.49
N LYS A 42 -51.53 -5.37 3.15
CA LYS A 42 -51.27 -6.64 2.45
C LYS A 42 -49.78 -6.94 2.53
N ALA A 43 -49.42 -8.03 3.19
CA ALA A 43 -48.06 -8.54 3.17
C ALA A 43 -47.69 -9.00 1.75
N ALA A 44 -46.83 -8.25 1.08
CA ALA A 44 -46.17 -8.70 -0.14
C ALA A 44 -45.01 -9.62 0.25
N ALA A 45 -45.27 -10.93 0.31
CA ALA A 45 -44.21 -11.92 0.45
C ALA A 45 -43.26 -11.81 -0.75
N LEU A 46 -41.97 -11.60 -0.51
CA LEU A 46 -40.98 -11.79 -1.57
C LEU A 46 -40.95 -13.28 -1.91
N ALA A 47 -41.58 -13.64 -3.03
CA ALA A 47 -41.43 -14.97 -3.62
C ALA A 47 -39.96 -15.16 -4.01
N VAL A 48 -39.22 -15.88 -3.18
CA VAL A 48 -37.90 -16.39 -3.53
C VAL A 48 -38.08 -17.25 -4.78
N ASN A 49 -37.37 -16.91 -5.85
CA ASN A 49 -37.44 -17.63 -7.11
C ASN A 49 -36.82 -19.03 -6.90
N GLU A 50 -37.64 -20.01 -6.52
CA GLU A 50 -37.23 -21.36 -6.09
C GLU A 50 -36.22 -22.04 -7.03
N PRO A 51 -36.36 -21.99 -8.37
CA PRO A 51 -35.34 -22.49 -9.29
C PRO A 51 -33.93 -21.92 -9.04
N ARG A 52 -33.83 -20.65 -8.63
CA ARG A 52 -32.54 -19.98 -8.36
C ARG A 52 -32.02 -20.33 -6.96
N ALA A 53 -32.90 -20.42 -5.96
CA ALA A 53 -32.54 -20.90 -4.62
C ALA A 53 -32.07 -22.36 -4.66
N ASN A 54 -32.80 -23.26 -5.30
CA ASN A 54 -32.44 -24.67 -5.46
C ASN A 54 -31.16 -24.85 -6.29
N ARG A 55 -30.89 -23.98 -7.28
CA ARG A 55 -29.62 -24.01 -8.03
C ARG A 55 -28.43 -23.52 -7.19
N ILE A 56 -28.63 -22.59 -6.25
CA ILE A 56 -27.60 -22.17 -5.29
C ILE A 56 -27.38 -23.26 -4.23
N LEU A 57 -28.44 -23.80 -3.65
CA LEU A 57 -28.39 -24.89 -2.67
C LEU A 57 -27.78 -26.17 -3.27
N GLY A 58 -28.13 -26.53 -4.50
CA GLY A 58 -27.52 -27.65 -5.22
C GLY A 58 -26.03 -27.45 -5.49
N ARG A 59 -25.61 -26.21 -5.79
CA ARG A 59 -24.19 -25.88 -5.97
C ARG A 59 -23.41 -25.94 -4.64
N LEU A 60 -23.98 -25.41 -3.56
CA LEU A 60 -23.43 -25.51 -2.21
C LEU A 60 -23.36 -26.96 -1.71
N ALA A 61 -24.36 -27.78 -2.04
CA ALA A 61 -24.36 -29.21 -1.74
C ALA A 61 -23.27 -29.95 -2.54
N GLN A 62 -23.07 -29.63 -3.82
CA GLN A 62 -21.95 -30.15 -4.63
C GLN A 62 -20.58 -29.68 -4.12
N GLU A 63 -20.45 -28.43 -3.67
CA GLU A 63 -19.21 -27.93 -3.05
C GLU A 63 -18.91 -28.60 -1.70
N LYS A 64 -19.94 -29.00 -0.96
CA LYS A 64 -19.82 -29.68 0.35
C LYS A 64 -19.68 -31.21 0.24
N ALA A 65 -20.13 -31.80 -0.87
CA ALA A 65 -19.98 -33.23 -1.20
C ALA A 65 -18.79 -33.52 -2.12
N ALA A 66 -18.09 -32.49 -2.62
CA ALA A 66 -16.78 -32.66 -3.20
C ALA A 66 -15.85 -33.30 -2.15
N PRO A 67 -14.95 -34.24 -2.54
CA PRO A 67 -13.94 -34.74 -1.62
C PRO A 67 -13.15 -33.56 -1.02
N PRO A 68 -12.59 -33.70 0.20
CA PRO A 68 -11.67 -32.70 0.73
C PRO A 68 -10.62 -32.42 -0.36
N PRO A 69 -10.24 -31.14 -0.59
CA PRO A 69 -9.28 -30.83 -1.63
C PRO A 69 -8.08 -31.75 -1.46
N VAL A 70 -7.79 -32.53 -2.50
CA VAL A 70 -6.48 -33.15 -2.63
C VAL A 70 -5.51 -32.00 -2.54
N VAL A 71 -4.81 -31.92 -1.41
CA VAL A 71 -3.66 -31.02 -1.27
C VAL A 71 -2.78 -31.39 -2.46
N PRO A 72 -2.48 -30.45 -3.37
CA PRO A 72 -1.63 -30.76 -4.52
C PRO A 72 -0.38 -31.50 -4.01
N PRO A 73 0.05 -32.59 -4.67
CA PRO A 73 1.18 -33.40 -4.20
C PRO A 73 2.46 -32.55 -4.26
N ALA A 74 2.73 -31.89 -3.14
CA ALA A 74 3.42 -30.60 -3.07
C ALA A 74 2.74 -29.49 -3.92
N LEU A 75 3.01 -28.23 -3.56
CA LEU A 75 2.87 -27.15 -4.53
C LEU A 75 3.93 -27.34 -5.61
N ASP A 76 3.74 -26.80 -6.81
CA ASP A 76 4.71 -26.91 -7.92
C ASP A 76 6.04 -26.14 -7.69
N GLY A 77 6.27 -25.66 -6.46
CA GLY A 77 7.58 -25.25 -5.96
C GLY A 77 8.35 -26.46 -5.44
N GLU A 78 9.63 -26.56 -5.82
CA GLU A 78 10.49 -27.73 -5.57
C GLU A 78 10.31 -28.33 -4.16
N VAL A 79 10.00 -29.62 -4.10
CA VAL A 79 9.87 -30.41 -2.87
C VAL A 79 11.14 -30.24 -2.03
N GLY A 80 10.99 -29.78 -0.78
CA GLY A 80 12.11 -29.48 0.12
C GLY A 80 12.62 -28.02 0.09
N SER A 81 11.87 -27.11 -0.54
CA SER A 81 12.06 -25.65 -0.40
C SER A 81 11.27 -25.02 0.76
N VAL A 82 10.24 -25.71 1.29
CA VAL A 82 9.45 -25.28 2.46
C VAL A 82 10.30 -25.35 3.72
N VAL A 83 10.26 -24.31 4.55
CA VAL A 83 10.97 -24.27 5.83
C VAL A 83 10.02 -24.55 6.99
N ASP A 84 10.51 -25.25 8.01
CA ASP A 84 9.77 -25.52 9.25
C ASP A 84 9.20 -24.23 9.90
N GLY A 85 8.03 -24.38 10.55
CA GLY A 85 7.26 -23.31 11.18
C GLY A 85 7.99 -22.60 12.32
N GLU A 86 8.65 -23.34 13.23
CA GLU A 86 9.40 -22.74 14.34
C GLU A 86 10.66 -22.05 13.82
N ARG A 87 11.35 -22.67 12.84
CA ARG A 87 12.53 -22.06 12.20
C ARG A 87 12.23 -20.75 11.48
N ARG A 88 11.00 -20.57 10.96
CA ARG A 88 10.52 -19.34 10.31
C ARG A 88 9.54 -18.53 11.15
N ARG A 89 9.56 -18.67 12.48
CA ARG A 89 8.69 -17.90 13.37
C ARG A 89 8.88 -16.38 13.17
N GLY A 90 7.78 -15.67 12.93
CA GLY A 90 7.82 -14.23 12.59
C GLY A 90 8.35 -13.96 11.17
N ARG A 91 8.12 -14.87 10.23
CA ARG A 91 8.40 -14.73 8.80
C ARG A 91 7.12 -14.94 7.98
N GLY A 92 7.01 -14.30 6.83
CA GLY A 92 5.78 -14.31 6.01
C GLY A 92 5.84 -15.26 4.81
N ALA A 93 7.01 -15.51 4.25
CA ALA A 93 7.19 -16.59 3.27
C ALA A 93 7.14 -17.98 3.95
N VAL A 94 6.67 -18.98 3.22
CA VAL A 94 6.64 -20.39 3.66
C VAL A 94 7.87 -21.14 3.14
N SER A 95 8.25 -20.91 1.89
CA SER A 95 9.44 -21.48 1.25
C SER A 95 10.64 -20.53 1.14
N ASN A 96 11.79 -21.10 0.78
CA ASN A 96 13.01 -20.40 0.37
C ASN A 96 13.59 -20.97 -0.94
N ALA A 97 12.74 -21.23 -1.92
CA ALA A 97 13.12 -21.78 -3.23
C ALA A 97 14.23 -20.95 -3.91
N ALA A 98 15.05 -21.58 -4.75
CA ALA A 98 16.21 -20.94 -5.36
C ALA A 98 15.84 -19.69 -6.19
N GLY A 99 16.78 -18.75 -6.30
CA GLY A 99 16.58 -17.55 -7.10
C GLY A 99 16.43 -17.90 -8.59
N ARG A 100 15.51 -17.24 -9.30
CA ARG A 100 15.19 -17.48 -10.72
C ARG A 100 16.40 -17.46 -11.69
N PHE A 101 17.51 -16.84 -11.31
CA PHE A 101 18.72 -16.77 -12.14
C PHE A 101 19.84 -17.70 -11.68
N GLU A 102 19.59 -18.52 -10.64
CA GLU A 102 20.57 -19.50 -10.15
C GLU A 102 20.65 -20.71 -11.10
N PRO A 103 21.85 -21.20 -11.41
CA PRO A 103 22.03 -22.34 -12.33
C PRO A 103 21.70 -23.70 -11.68
N ALA A 104 21.54 -23.75 -10.35
CA ALA A 104 21.22 -24.95 -9.60
C ALA A 104 20.38 -24.60 -8.36
N ALA A 105 19.37 -25.41 -8.08
CA ALA A 105 18.62 -25.34 -6.84
C ALA A 105 19.35 -26.04 -5.68
N ARG A 106 19.04 -25.62 -4.45
CA ARG A 106 19.45 -26.31 -3.22
C ARG A 106 18.21 -26.72 -2.45
N ILE A 107 18.01 -28.03 -2.35
CA ILE A 107 16.87 -28.65 -1.68
C ILE A 107 17.36 -29.19 -0.34
N LEU A 108 16.65 -28.86 0.75
CA LEU A 108 16.87 -29.52 2.04
C LEU A 108 16.05 -30.80 2.10
N PHE A 109 16.71 -31.91 2.40
CA PHE A 109 16.09 -33.22 2.63
C PHE A 109 16.72 -33.86 3.87
N ASP A 110 15.99 -34.76 4.52
CA ASP A 110 16.53 -35.54 5.65
C ASP A 110 17.45 -36.63 5.08
N ASP A 111 18.71 -36.62 5.51
CA ASP A 111 19.73 -37.60 5.14
C ASP A 111 19.68 -38.86 6.01
N GLY A 112 18.69 -38.96 6.90
CA GLY A 112 18.48 -40.06 7.84
C GLY A 112 19.15 -39.84 9.19
N TRP A 113 19.86 -38.73 9.38
CA TRP A 113 20.49 -38.35 10.65
C TRP A 113 19.61 -37.44 11.50
N GLN A 114 18.37 -37.15 11.09
CA GLN A 114 17.38 -36.31 11.79
C GLN A 114 17.85 -34.87 12.07
N SER A 115 18.94 -34.45 11.43
CA SER A 115 19.63 -33.17 11.68
C SER A 115 18.83 -31.92 11.29
N LEU A 116 17.72 -32.09 10.55
CA LEU A 116 16.84 -30.98 10.14
C LEU A 116 16.06 -30.37 11.31
N GLU A 117 15.76 -31.15 12.36
CA GLU A 117 15.00 -30.70 13.54
C GLU A 117 15.85 -29.76 14.42
N ASP A 118 17.16 -29.99 14.49
CA ASP A 118 18.12 -29.19 15.28
C ASP A 118 18.54 -27.86 14.63
N LEU A 119 18.08 -27.57 13.40
CA LEU A 119 18.53 -26.39 12.67
C LEU A 119 18.01 -25.08 13.30
N PRO A 120 18.87 -24.09 13.57
CA PRO A 120 18.47 -22.89 14.30
C PRO A 120 17.44 -22.02 13.54
N PRO A 121 16.65 -21.20 14.28
CA PRO A 121 15.74 -20.23 13.67
C PRO A 121 16.45 -19.21 12.79
N LEU A 122 15.80 -18.83 11.68
CA LEU A 122 16.37 -17.91 10.69
C LEU A 122 16.55 -16.50 11.24
N ARG A 123 17.79 -16.11 11.50
CA ARG A 123 18.16 -14.74 11.93
C ARG A 123 18.28 -13.80 10.74
N THR A 124 17.91 -12.54 10.93
CA THR A 124 18.16 -11.49 9.93
C THR A 124 19.64 -11.12 9.92
N GLN A 125 20.23 -11.16 8.73
CA GLN A 125 21.58 -10.73 8.38
C GLN A 125 21.47 -9.44 7.55
N VAL A 126 22.37 -8.49 7.78
CA VAL A 126 22.41 -7.22 7.05
C VAL A 126 23.82 -7.02 6.51
N MET A 127 23.92 -6.82 5.20
CA MET A 127 25.16 -6.54 4.49
C MET A 127 25.23 -5.06 4.11
N GLU A 128 26.38 -4.42 4.31
CA GLU A 128 26.59 -3.04 3.86
C GLU A 128 26.92 -3.02 2.37
N GLU A 129 26.09 -2.30 1.60
CA GLU A 129 26.26 -2.06 0.17
C GLU A 129 26.83 -0.65 -0.03
N ARG A 130 27.97 -0.54 -0.72
CA ARG A 130 28.48 0.76 -1.19
C ARG A 130 27.81 1.13 -2.51
N ALA A 131 26.93 2.10 -2.48
CA ALA A 131 26.18 2.52 -3.66
C ALA A 131 27.01 3.49 -4.54
N ARG A 132 26.74 3.50 -5.85
CA ARG A 132 27.27 4.54 -6.77
C ARG A 132 26.31 5.70 -6.97
N THR A 133 25.01 5.42 -6.86
CA THR A 133 23.90 6.36 -7.00
C THR A 133 22.79 5.97 -6.02
N VAL A 134 21.97 6.94 -5.60
CA VAL A 134 20.91 6.73 -4.62
C VAL A 134 19.50 6.93 -5.21
N ILE A 135 19.35 7.85 -6.17
CA ILE A 135 18.07 8.10 -6.83
C ILE A 135 17.85 7.08 -7.95
N THR A 136 16.83 6.25 -7.81
CA THR A 136 16.37 5.31 -8.84
C THR A 136 15.23 5.97 -9.64
N ARG A 137 15.23 5.81 -10.98
CA ARG A 137 14.23 6.42 -11.87
C ARG A 137 13.31 5.38 -12.52
N ASN A 138 12.10 5.79 -12.85
CA ASN A 138 11.10 4.97 -13.53
C ASN A 138 10.25 5.82 -14.50
N GLN A 139 9.62 5.16 -15.47
CA GLN A 139 8.78 5.80 -16.50
C GLN A 139 7.32 5.29 -16.45
N SER A 140 6.86 4.83 -15.28
CA SER A 140 5.58 4.12 -15.21
C SER A 140 4.39 5.09 -15.05
N PRO A 141 3.35 4.98 -15.91
CA PRO A 141 2.21 5.90 -15.88
C PRO A 141 1.24 5.66 -14.70
N ASP A 142 1.38 4.56 -13.96
CA ASP A 142 0.49 4.25 -12.82
C ASP A 142 0.85 5.02 -11.54
N VAL A 143 2.09 5.50 -11.44
CA VAL A 143 2.63 6.17 -10.25
C VAL A 143 2.84 7.65 -10.50
N ALA A 144 2.66 8.47 -9.46
CA ALA A 144 2.75 9.93 -9.57
C ALA A 144 4.18 10.49 -9.39
N PHE A 145 5.21 9.66 -9.57
CA PHE A 145 6.61 10.02 -9.35
C PHE A 145 7.53 9.36 -10.38
N ASP A 146 8.53 10.10 -10.87
CA ASP A 146 9.57 9.58 -11.77
C ASP A 146 10.76 8.97 -11.01
N ARG A 147 10.90 9.27 -9.71
CA ARG A 147 12.10 8.97 -8.92
C ARG A 147 11.81 8.49 -7.50
N SER A 148 12.67 7.63 -6.99
CA SER A 148 12.57 7.08 -5.64
C SER A 148 13.92 6.78 -5.01
N ILE A 149 13.96 6.76 -3.67
CA ILE A 149 15.12 6.36 -2.88
C ILE A 149 14.76 5.12 -2.07
N ASN A 150 15.64 4.13 -2.10
CA ASN A 150 15.58 2.94 -1.26
C ASN A 150 16.93 2.79 -0.54
N ALA A 151 16.95 3.16 0.74
CA ALA A 151 18.10 3.04 1.65
C ALA A 151 18.50 1.58 1.91
N TYR A 152 17.56 0.67 1.73
CA TYR A 152 17.72 -0.77 1.95
C TYR A 152 17.33 -1.59 0.73
N ARG A 153 17.73 -2.86 0.69
CA ARG A 153 17.15 -3.91 -0.19
C ARG A 153 16.66 -5.07 0.67
N GLY A 154 15.55 -5.68 0.27
CA GLY A 154 14.78 -6.59 1.13
C GLY A 154 13.95 -5.83 2.16
N CYS A 155 13.12 -6.53 2.94
CA CYS A 155 12.33 -5.90 4.01
C CYS A 155 11.99 -6.86 5.17
N GLU A 156 12.43 -6.52 6.39
CA GLU A 156 12.13 -7.28 7.61
C GLU A 156 10.64 -7.44 7.91
N HIS A 157 9.78 -6.57 7.38
CA HIS A 157 8.32 -6.66 7.58
C HIS A 157 7.74 -8.00 7.08
N GLY A 158 8.42 -8.70 6.16
CA GLY A 158 8.04 -10.04 5.72
C GLY A 158 6.68 -10.12 5.03
N CYS A 159 6.17 -9.01 4.45
CA CYS A 159 4.84 -9.01 3.83
C CYS A 159 4.81 -10.04 2.67
N VAL A 160 4.00 -11.10 2.78
CA VAL A 160 4.06 -12.23 1.82
C VAL A 160 3.77 -11.79 0.38
N TYR A 161 2.77 -10.93 0.20
CA TYR A 161 2.34 -10.38 -1.09
C TYR A 161 3.30 -9.33 -1.70
N CYS A 162 4.43 -9.02 -1.06
CA CYS A 162 5.24 -7.85 -1.40
C CYS A 162 5.82 -7.93 -2.81
N PHE A 163 5.31 -7.12 -3.75
CA PHE A 163 5.75 -7.12 -5.15
C PHE A 163 7.25 -6.87 -5.38
N ALA A 164 7.99 -6.46 -4.35
CA ALA A 164 9.43 -6.25 -4.38
C ALA A 164 10.26 -7.53 -4.14
N ARG A 165 9.70 -8.64 -3.66
CA ARG A 165 10.47 -9.88 -3.42
C ARG A 165 11.25 -10.39 -4.65
N PRO A 166 10.73 -10.33 -5.89
CA PRO A 166 11.48 -10.69 -7.10
C PRO A 166 12.77 -9.89 -7.30
N THR A 167 12.97 -8.76 -6.59
CA THR A 167 14.23 -8.02 -6.68
C THR A 167 15.41 -8.75 -6.05
N HIS A 168 15.17 -9.68 -5.11
CA HIS A 168 16.21 -10.54 -4.54
C HIS A 168 16.78 -11.57 -5.51
N ALA A 169 15.99 -12.00 -6.51
CA ALA A 169 16.49 -12.91 -7.54
C ALA A 169 17.71 -12.33 -8.29
N TYR A 170 17.75 -11.01 -8.54
CA TYR A 170 18.90 -10.33 -9.16
C TYR A 170 20.17 -10.28 -8.29
N HIS A 171 20.08 -10.72 -7.03
CA HIS A 171 21.20 -10.87 -6.10
C HIS A 171 21.61 -12.34 -5.89
N GLY A 172 21.04 -13.27 -6.65
CA GLY A 172 21.22 -14.71 -6.44
C GLY A 172 20.57 -15.23 -5.15
N LEU A 173 19.54 -14.53 -4.68
CA LEU A 173 18.83 -14.83 -3.44
C LEU A 173 17.37 -15.20 -3.71
N SER A 174 16.78 -15.97 -2.79
CA SER A 174 15.36 -16.32 -2.88
C SER A 174 14.44 -15.09 -2.73
N ALA A 175 13.31 -15.10 -3.46
CA ALA A 175 12.19 -14.20 -3.20
C ALA A 175 11.41 -14.58 -1.92
N GLY A 176 11.60 -15.81 -1.41
CA GLY A 176 11.00 -16.32 -0.19
C GLY A 176 11.62 -15.72 1.07
N LEU A 177 12.15 -16.57 1.94
CA LEU A 177 12.67 -16.16 3.25
C LEU A 177 13.94 -15.30 3.17
N ASP A 178 14.77 -15.43 2.13
CA ASP A 178 15.95 -14.58 1.93
C ASP A 178 15.58 -13.08 1.78
N PHE A 179 14.43 -12.73 1.19
CA PHE A 179 14.00 -11.32 1.05
C PHE A 179 13.82 -10.59 2.39
N GLU A 180 13.48 -11.33 3.44
CA GLU A 180 13.17 -10.81 4.78
C GLU A 180 14.23 -11.19 5.83
N THR A 181 15.23 -12.00 5.45
CA THR A 181 16.33 -12.43 6.32
C THR A 181 17.72 -12.02 5.82
N LYS A 182 17.94 -11.77 4.53
CA LYS A 182 19.22 -11.32 3.96
C LYS A 182 19.03 -9.92 3.36
N LEU A 183 19.37 -8.90 4.13
CA LEU A 183 19.08 -7.50 3.80
C LEU A 183 20.35 -6.76 3.40
N PHE A 184 20.18 -5.70 2.63
CA PHE A 184 21.26 -4.78 2.28
C PHE A 184 20.94 -3.38 2.80
N VAL A 185 21.94 -2.65 3.28
CA VAL A 185 21.85 -1.25 3.73
C VAL A 185 22.88 -0.41 2.99
N LYS A 186 22.53 0.83 2.63
CA LYS A 186 23.41 1.80 1.98
C LYS A 186 23.78 2.92 2.96
N PRO A 187 24.80 2.75 3.82
CA PRO A 187 25.13 3.74 4.86
C PRO A 187 25.60 5.09 4.28
N ASP A 188 26.08 5.09 3.03
CA ASP A 188 26.55 6.23 2.24
C ASP A 188 25.44 6.93 1.43
N ALA A 189 24.19 6.47 1.53
CA ALA A 189 23.06 7.03 0.79
C ALA A 189 22.82 8.55 1.05
N PRO A 190 22.96 9.09 2.27
CA PRO A 190 22.81 10.54 2.52
C PRO A 190 23.87 11.38 1.79
N GLU A 191 25.13 10.97 1.83
CA GLU A 191 26.26 11.65 1.18
C GLU A 191 26.12 11.61 -0.34
N LEU A 192 25.71 10.46 -0.89
CA LEU A 192 25.40 10.31 -2.31
C LEU A 192 24.21 11.20 -2.72
N LEU A 193 23.19 11.34 -1.86
CA LEU A 193 22.05 12.21 -2.11
C LEU A 193 22.46 13.67 -2.15
N ALA A 194 23.17 14.15 -1.12
CA ALA A 194 23.66 15.53 -1.07
C ALA A 194 24.53 15.86 -2.30
N ARG A 195 25.39 14.93 -2.73
CA ARG A 195 26.19 15.05 -3.96
C ARG A 195 25.31 15.14 -5.22
N GLU A 196 24.28 14.30 -5.36
CA GLU A 196 23.39 14.31 -6.54
C GLU A 196 22.53 15.58 -6.60
N LEU A 197 21.96 16.02 -5.47
CA LEU A 197 21.15 17.25 -5.38
C LEU A 197 21.98 18.53 -5.65
N SER A 198 23.28 18.50 -5.32
CA SER A 198 24.20 19.63 -5.55
C SER A 198 24.59 19.84 -7.02
N GLN A 199 24.33 18.87 -7.91
CA GLN A 199 24.72 18.99 -9.32
C GLN A 199 23.98 20.14 -10.01
N ALA A 200 24.70 20.93 -10.82
CA ALA A 200 24.16 22.08 -11.53
C ALA A 200 22.93 21.74 -12.40
N SER A 201 22.94 20.54 -13.00
CA SER A 201 21.88 19.97 -13.85
C SER A 201 20.70 19.36 -13.08
N TYR A 202 20.79 19.18 -11.76
CA TYR A 202 19.73 18.52 -11.01
C TYR A 202 18.46 19.38 -10.94
N GLN A 203 17.33 18.82 -11.40
CA GLN A 203 16.01 19.42 -11.31
C GLN A 203 15.16 18.75 -10.21
N PRO A 204 14.63 19.49 -9.23
CA PRO A 204 13.81 18.92 -8.15
C PRO A 204 12.45 18.42 -8.65
N ARG A 205 12.06 17.23 -8.19
CA ARG A 205 10.72 16.63 -8.29
C ARG A 205 10.54 15.71 -7.09
N VAL A 206 9.30 15.45 -6.67
CA VAL A 206 8.99 14.59 -5.52
C VAL A 206 9.74 13.26 -5.58
N ILE A 207 10.57 13.00 -4.56
CA ILE A 207 11.17 11.68 -4.34
C ILE A 207 10.16 10.80 -3.59
N ALA A 208 9.94 9.58 -4.06
CA ALA A 208 9.21 8.57 -3.28
C ALA A 208 10.16 7.72 -2.42
N MET A 209 9.79 7.48 -1.16
CA MET A 209 10.34 6.45 -0.28
C MET A 209 9.25 5.43 0.04
N GLY A 210 9.61 4.17 0.29
CA GLY A 210 8.60 3.10 0.44
C GLY A 210 8.22 2.41 -0.88
N THR A 211 9.10 2.44 -1.90
CA THR A 211 8.78 1.93 -3.24
C THR A 211 9.19 0.48 -3.46
N ASN A 212 10.37 0.06 -3.00
CA ASN A 212 10.86 -1.32 -3.10
C ASN A 212 11.22 -1.94 -1.72
N THR A 213 11.44 -1.09 -0.72
CA THR A 213 11.60 -1.48 0.69
C THR A 213 10.81 -0.51 1.56
N ASP A 214 10.48 -0.89 2.79
CA ASP A 214 9.94 0.05 3.77
C ASP A 214 11.10 0.84 4.40
N PRO A 215 11.11 2.19 4.34
CA PRO A 215 12.19 3.00 4.89
C PRO A 215 12.26 2.94 6.42
N TYR A 216 11.22 2.45 7.08
CA TYR A 216 11.08 2.37 8.53
C TYR A 216 10.95 0.93 9.06
N GLN A 217 11.41 -0.05 8.28
CA GLN A 217 11.55 -1.44 8.73
C GLN A 217 12.44 -1.55 10.00
N PRO A 218 12.27 -2.57 10.86
CA PRO A 218 12.88 -2.56 12.20
C PRO A 218 14.40 -2.30 12.28
N ILE A 219 15.24 -2.71 11.31
CA ILE A 219 16.67 -2.33 11.25
C ILE A 219 16.95 -0.82 11.17
N GLU A 220 16.01 0.02 10.71
CA GLU A 220 16.14 1.49 10.69
C GLU A 220 16.34 2.08 12.09
N LYS A 221 15.93 1.37 13.15
CA LYS A 221 16.21 1.76 14.55
C LYS A 221 17.70 1.77 14.91
N ARG A 222 18.54 1.07 14.14
CA ARG A 222 19.99 0.97 14.35
C ARG A 222 20.78 1.79 13.34
N TYR A 223 20.36 1.77 12.08
CA TYR A 223 21.13 2.33 10.97
C TYR A 223 20.79 3.79 10.66
N GLU A 224 19.56 4.23 10.97
CA GLU A 224 19.08 5.62 10.85
C GLU A 224 19.31 6.28 9.46
N VAL A 225 19.47 5.47 8.41
CA VAL A 225 19.76 5.97 7.05
C VAL A 225 18.57 6.75 6.50
N THR A 226 17.34 6.32 6.78
CA THR A 226 16.15 7.08 6.36
C THR A 226 16.12 8.44 7.07
N ARG A 227 16.41 8.49 8.37
CA ARG A 227 16.50 9.77 9.09
C ARG A 227 17.52 10.72 8.47
N ARG A 228 18.76 10.24 8.24
CA ARG A 228 19.83 11.03 7.61
C ARG A 228 19.49 11.48 6.19
N LEU A 229 18.76 10.66 5.42
CA LEU A 229 18.23 11.05 4.11
C LEU A 229 17.18 12.17 4.22
N LEU A 230 16.33 12.16 5.25
CA LEU A 230 15.35 13.22 5.50
C LEU A 230 16.01 14.52 5.95
N GLU A 231 17.08 14.46 6.75
CA GLU A 231 17.89 15.62 7.13
C GLU A 231 18.47 16.32 5.88
N VAL A 232 19.07 15.56 4.95
CA VAL A 232 19.54 16.08 3.66
C VAL A 232 18.40 16.67 2.83
N LEU A 233 17.25 16.01 2.75
CA LEU A 233 16.09 16.53 2.00
C LEU A 233 15.53 17.83 2.61
N ALA A 234 15.52 17.94 3.94
CA ALA A 234 15.11 19.15 4.64
C ALA A 234 16.08 20.32 4.41
N GLU A 235 17.39 20.08 4.46
CA GLU A 235 18.43 21.09 4.23
C GLU A 235 18.33 21.72 2.83
N PHE A 236 18.18 20.87 1.82
CA PHE A 236 18.00 21.23 0.41
C PHE A 236 16.58 21.74 0.08
N GLY A 237 15.63 21.70 1.04
CA GLY A 237 14.24 22.09 0.80
C GLY A 237 13.54 21.25 -0.28
N HIS A 238 13.88 19.97 -0.37
CA HIS A 238 13.47 19.07 -1.45
C HIS A 238 12.26 18.21 -1.05
N PRO A 239 11.22 18.08 -1.89
CA PRO A 239 10.01 17.36 -1.52
C PRO A 239 10.15 15.83 -1.53
N VAL A 240 9.45 15.17 -0.60
CA VAL A 240 9.45 13.71 -0.43
C VAL A 240 8.06 13.16 -0.08
N GLY A 241 7.68 12.06 -0.71
CA GLY A 241 6.50 11.26 -0.35
C GLY A 241 6.93 9.95 0.28
N ILE A 242 6.45 9.65 1.48
CA ILE A 242 6.85 8.45 2.25
C ILE A 242 5.69 7.46 2.26
N VAL A 243 5.94 6.19 1.97
CA VAL A 243 4.99 5.07 2.22
C VAL A 243 5.60 4.13 3.26
N THR A 244 4.86 3.79 4.31
CA THR A 244 5.34 2.85 5.34
C THR A 244 4.22 2.06 6.02
N LYS A 245 4.58 0.95 6.65
CA LYS A 245 3.79 0.14 7.59
C LYS A 245 4.25 0.24 9.05
N SER A 246 5.29 1.03 9.31
CA SER A 246 5.93 1.13 10.61
C SER A 246 5.50 2.36 11.38
N GLY A 247 5.37 2.23 12.70
CA GLY A 247 5.19 3.38 13.60
C GLY A 247 6.48 4.18 13.86
N LEU A 248 7.64 3.69 13.39
CA LEU A 248 8.93 4.34 13.59
C LEU A 248 9.04 5.70 12.88
N VAL A 249 8.25 5.95 11.82
CA VAL A 249 8.16 7.27 11.18
C VAL A 249 7.80 8.39 12.16
N ALA A 250 7.11 8.08 13.25
CA ALA A 250 6.79 9.05 14.29
C ALA A 250 7.98 9.41 15.21
N ARG A 251 9.17 8.82 15.01
CA ARG A 251 10.46 9.30 15.56
C ARG A 251 10.87 10.60 14.89
N ASP A 252 10.71 10.70 13.57
CA ASP A 252 11.28 11.76 12.74
C ASP A 252 10.30 12.94 12.54
N ILE A 253 9.30 13.08 13.41
CA ILE A 253 8.33 14.20 13.40
C ILE A 253 9.06 15.55 13.52
N ASP A 254 10.18 15.58 14.23
CA ASP A 254 11.03 16.76 14.40
C ASP A 254 11.61 17.29 13.08
N ILE A 255 11.81 16.40 12.08
CA ILE A 255 12.22 16.77 10.72
C ILE A 255 10.97 16.96 9.83
N LEU A 256 10.00 16.06 9.94
CA LEU A 256 8.85 15.98 9.04
C LEU A 256 7.85 17.14 9.24
N ALA A 257 7.61 17.63 10.46
CA ALA A 257 6.68 18.73 10.69
C ALA A 257 7.18 20.07 10.08
N PRO A 258 8.45 20.52 10.28
CA PRO A 258 9.00 21.67 9.57
C PRO A 258 9.07 21.53 8.04
N MET A 259 9.12 20.29 7.52
CA MET A 259 8.96 20.04 6.08
C MET A 259 7.48 20.15 5.64
N ALA A 260 6.53 19.74 6.48
CA ALA A 260 5.10 19.77 6.19
C ALA A 260 4.56 21.21 6.12
N GLU A 261 5.01 22.09 7.04
CA GLU A 261 4.71 23.54 7.00
C GLU A 261 5.09 24.19 5.67
N LYS A 262 6.16 23.71 5.03
CA LYS A 262 6.67 24.15 3.72
C LYS A 262 6.05 23.40 2.54
N GLY A 263 5.07 22.52 2.77
CA GLY A 263 4.45 21.69 1.74
C GLY A 263 5.43 20.71 1.07
N LEU A 264 6.50 20.29 1.76
CA LEU A 264 7.56 19.44 1.22
C LEU A 264 7.35 17.94 1.51
N VAL A 265 6.54 17.56 2.49
CA VAL A 265 6.34 16.14 2.83
C VAL A 265 4.89 15.72 2.96
N LYS A 266 4.62 14.47 2.59
CA LYS A 266 3.42 13.74 3.00
C LYS A 266 3.72 12.27 3.27
N VAL A 267 3.01 11.68 4.22
CA VAL A 267 3.23 10.29 4.68
C VAL A 267 1.98 9.46 4.40
N ALA A 268 2.14 8.28 3.79
CA ALA A 268 1.08 7.32 3.57
C ALA A 268 1.31 6.08 4.45
N ILE A 269 0.41 5.86 5.41
CA ILE A 269 0.45 4.67 6.27
C ILE A 269 -0.39 3.57 5.62
N SER A 270 0.24 2.42 5.37
CA SER A 270 -0.45 1.29 4.72
C SER A 270 -1.22 0.44 5.74
N ILE A 271 -2.55 0.41 5.64
CA ILE A 271 -3.42 -0.42 6.47
C ILE A 271 -4.18 -1.38 5.56
N THR A 272 -3.83 -2.67 5.63
CA THR A 272 -4.40 -3.74 4.81
C THR A 272 -5.62 -4.39 5.44
N THR A 273 -5.68 -4.46 6.76
CA THR A 273 -6.73 -5.11 7.53
C THR A 273 -6.75 -4.48 8.93
N LEU A 274 -7.91 -4.51 9.59
CA LEU A 274 -8.03 -4.22 11.01
C LEU A 274 -7.97 -5.50 11.86
N ASP A 275 -8.10 -6.69 11.26
CA ASP A 275 -7.94 -7.98 11.95
C ASP A 275 -6.47 -8.22 12.37
N PRO A 276 -6.18 -8.32 13.68
CA PRO A 276 -4.84 -8.63 14.15
C PRO A 276 -4.36 -10.03 13.76
N HIS A 277 -5.25 -11.00 13.50
CA HIS A 277 -4.85 -12.34 13.07
C HIS A 277 -4.33 -12.32 11.63
N LEU A 278 -5.13 -11.84 10.67
CA LEU A 278 -4.72 -11.66 9.27
C LEU A 278 -3.48 -10.75 9.15
N ALA A 279 -3.39 -9.68 9.94
CA ALA A 279 -2.19 -8.83 9.95
C ALA A 279 -0.92 -9.61 10.36
N ARG A 280 -1.01 -10.46 11.40
CA ARG A 280 0.15 -11.24 11.90
C ARG A 280 0.58 -12.34 10.96
N THR A 281 -0.34 -13.01 10.24
CA THR A 281 0.04 -14.04 9.27
C THR A 281 0.60 -13.41 8.00
N MET A 282 0.02 -12.30 7.54
CA MET A 282 0.34 -11.69 6.25
C MET A 282 1.55 -10.73 6.30
N GLU A 283 1.79 -10.08 7.44
CA GLU A 283 2.77 -9.00 7.63
C GLU A 283 3.46 -9.10 9.02
N PRO A 284 4.09 -10.24 9.35
CA PRO A 284 4.38 -10.66 10.72
C PRO A 284 5.26 -9.73 11.56
N ARG A 285 6.06 -8.86 10.91
CA ARG A 285 6.96 -7.91 11.59
C ARG A 285 6.68 -6.45 11.26
N ALA A 286 5.62 -6.17 10.51
CA ALA A 286 5.09 -4.81 10.39
C ALA A 286 4.38 -4.40 11.69
N ALA A 287 4.15 -3.10 11.89
CA ALA A 287 3.40 -2.65 13.06
C ALA A 287 1.96 -3.20 13.04
N SER A 288 1.34 -3.43 14.21
CA SER A 288 -0.06 -3.86 14.31
C SER A 288 -1.02 -2.81 13.71
N PRO A 289 -2.23 -3.18 13.26
CA PRO A 289 -3.21 -2.22 12.71
C PRO A 289 -3.52 -1.06 13.66
N HIS A 290 -3.62 -1.31 14.97
CA HIS A 290 -3.86 -0.26 15.96
C HIS A 290 -2.65 0.68 16.14
N VAL A 291 -1.40 0.19 16.06
CA VAL A 291 -0.21 1.05 16.06
C VAL A 291 -0.17 1.91 14.80
N ARG A 292 -0.58 1.37 13.63
CA ARG A 292 -0.67 2.16 12.39
C ARG A 292 -1.71 3.28 12.48
N LEU A 293 -2.89 3.00 13.03
CA LEU A 293 -3.90 4.04 13.30
C LEU A 293 -3.39 5.09 14.30
N GLY A 294 -2.73 4.68 15.38
CA GLY A 294 -2.09 5.61 16.32
C GLY A 294 -0.96 6.43 15.68
N THR A 295 -0.25 5.87 14.70
CA THR A 295 0.77 6.56 13.91
C THR A 295 0.15 7.63 13.02
N ILE A 296 -0.98 7.33 12.34
CA ILE A 296 -1.72 8.33 11.56
C ILE A 296 -2.10 9.52 12.44
N ARG A 297 -2.62 9.27 13.65
CA ARG A 297 -2.97 10.32 14.61
C ARG A 297 -1.77 11.17 15.00
N ARG A 298 -0.66 10.55 15.43
CA ARG A 298 0.55 11.29 15.82
C ARG A 298 1.13 12.17 14.71
N LEU A 299 1.03 11.73 13.44
CA LEU A 299 1.47 12.52 12.29
C LEU A 299 0.50 13.67 11.99
N ALA A 300 -0.81 13.41 12.01
CA ALA A 300 -1.85 14.42 11.78
C ALA A 300 -1.87 15.50 12.86
N ASP A 301 -1.73 15.11 14.13
CA ASP A 301 -1.64 16.03 15.29
C ASP A 301 -0.39 16.93 15.21
N ALA A 302 0.69 16.44 14.58
CA ALA A 302 1.90 17.21 14.28
C ALA A 302 1.83 18.02 12.97
N GLY A 303 0.64 18.15 12.37
CA GLY A 303 0.41 18.91 11.13
C GLY A 303 0.94 18.23 9.86
N ILE A 304 1.43 16.99 9.92
CA ILE A 304 1.99 16.28 8.77
C ILE A 304 0.85 15.68 7.93
N PRO A 305 0.70 16.06 6.64
CA PRO A 305 -0.35 15.52 5.79
C PRO A 305 -0.23 14.01 5.63
N THR A 306 -1.23 13.30 6.16
CA THR A 306 -1.19 11.86 6.29
C THR A 306 -2.29 11.18 5.47
N ALA A 307 -1.90 10.25 4.62
CA ALA A 307 -2.77 9.42 3.81
C ALA A 307 -2.89 8.00 4.39
N VAL A 308 -4.00 7.32 4.13
CA VAL A 308 -4.12 5.86 4.31
C VAL A 308 -3.99 5.15 2.97
N LEU A 309 -3.22 4.06 2.94
CA LEU A 309 -3.10 3.20 1.77
C LEU A 309 -3.65 1.79 2.07
N THR A 310 -4.82 1.48 1.51
CA THR A 310 -5.42 0.14 1.58
C THR A 310 -4.82 -0.76 0.50
N ALA A 311 -3.59 -1.23 0.73
CA ALA A 311 -2.81 -1.95 -0.28
C ALA A 311 -1.98 -3.11 0.30
N PRO A 312 -2.20 -4.36 -0.17
CA PRO A 312 -3.21 -4.78 -1.15
C PRO A 312 -4.62 -4.94 -0.55
N LEU A 313 -5.63 -4.72 -1.40
CA LEU A 313 -6.93 -5.37 -1.26
C LEU A 313 -6.90 -6.74 -1.93
N ILE A 314 -7.29 -7.76 -1.17
CA ILE A 314 -7.28 -9.18 -1.49
C ILE A 314 -8.74 -9.67 -1.48
N PRO A 315 -9.27 -10.11 -2.64
CA PRO A 315 -10.65 -10.60 -2.75
C PRO A 315 -11.00 -11.66 -1.71
N ALA A 316 -12.17 -11.53 -1.08
CA ALA A 316 -12.71 -12.43 -0.06
C ALA A 316 -11.82 -12.65 1.18
N LEU A 317 -10.77 -11.85 1.37
CA LEU A 317 -9.87 -11.93 2.52
C LEU A 317 -9.85 -10.65 3.39
N ASN A 318 -9.68 -9.47 2.79
CA ASN A 318 -9.74 -8.17 3.49
C ASN A 318 -10.57 -7.10 2.74
N ASP A 319 -11.04 -7.35 1.52
CA ASP A 319 -11.76 -6.36 0.72
C ASP A 319 -13.15 -5.99 1.30
N MET A 320 -13.68 -6.80 2.22
CA MET A 320 -14.87 -6.47 3.02
C MET A 320 -14.61 -5.42 4.12
N GLU A 321 -13.34 -5.09 4.40
CA GLU A 321 -12.96 -4.12 5.44
C GLU A 321 -12.76 -2.70 4.91
N VAL A 322 -12.81 -2.47 3.59
CA VAL A 322 -12.52 -1.19 2.93
C VAL A 322 -13.15 0.01 3.65
N GLU A 323 -14.47 -0.02 3.86
CA GLU A 323 -15.20 1.07 4.49
C GLU A 323 -14.75 1.27 5.95
N ARG A 324 -14.55 0.18 6.71
CA ARG A 324 -14.10 0.23 8.11
C ARG A 324 -12.69 0.79 8.27
N ILE A 325 -11.77 0.41 7.37
CA ILE A 325 -10.40 0.95 7.35
C ILE A 325 -10.44 2.45 7.07
N LEU A 326 -11.26 2.89 6.11
CA LEU A 326 -11.39 4.31 5.78
C LEU A 326 -12.05 5.12 6.90
N ASP A 327 -13.13 4.60 7.51
CA ASP A 327 -13.80 5.22 8.66
C ASP A 327 -12.81 5.37 9.84
N ALA A 328 -12.05 4.30 10.16
CA ALA A 328 -11.04 4.31 11.22
C ALA A 328 -9.85 5.25 10.91
N ALA A 329 -9.35 5.26 9.68
CA ALA A 329 -8.28 6.15 9.26
C ALA A 329 -8.71 7.63 9.28
N LYS A 330 -9.97 7.93 8.91
CA LYS A 330 -10.52 9.29 9.03
C LYS A 330 -10.60 9.73 10.49
N ALA A 331 -11.06 8.85 11.39
CA ALA A 331 -11.09 9.10 12.83
C ALA A 331 -9.68 9.18 13.47
N ALA A 332 -8.65 8.70 12.77
CA ALA A 332 -7.25 8.90 13.13
C ALA A 332 -6.64 10.18 12.53
N GLY A 333 -7.34 10.95 11.70
CA GLY A 333 -6.83 12.20 11.12
C GLY A 333 -6.29 12.10 9.70
N ALA A 334 -6.49 10.99 8.98
CA ALA A 334 -6.11 10.90 7.57
C ALA A 334 -6.85 11.94 6.71
N SER A 335 -6.14 12.51 5.74
CA SER A 335 -6.65 13.51 4.79
C SER A 335 -6.83 12.99 3.36
N GLU A 336 -6.04 11.99 2.94
CA GLU A 336 -6.16 11.31 1.65
C GLU A 336 -6.32 9.79 1.85
N ALA A 337 -6.92 9.11 0.87
CA ALA A 337 -6.91 7.65 0.80
C ALA A 337 -6.55 7.13 -0.60
N GLY A 338 -5.87 5.99 -0.64
CA GLY A 338 -5.67 5.19 -1.84
C GLY A 338 -5.89 3.70 -1.60
N TYR A 339 -6.07 2.94 -2.69
CA TYR A 339 -6.04 1.48 -2.68
C TYR A 339 -5.22 0.95 -3.86
N VAL A 340 -4.79 -0.30 -3.73
CA VAL A 340 -4.18 -1.10 -4.80
C VAL A 340 -4.69 -2.53 -4.63
N MET A 341 -5.19 -3.16 -5.70
CA MET A 341 -5.53 -4.59 -5.66
C MET A 341 -4.27 -5.45 -5.55
N LEU A 342 -4.39 -6.66 -5.02
CA LEU A 342 -3.30 -7.62 -4.92
C LEU A 342 -2.55 -7.80 -6.26
N ARG A 343 -1.22 -7.83 -6.19
CA ARG A 343 -0.32 -7.98 -7.33
C ARG A 343 0.49 -9.26 -7.11
N LEU A 344 0.44 -10.17 -8.08
CA LEU A 344 1.19 -11.43 -8.05
C LEU A 344 2.22 -11.52 -9.19
N PRO A 345 3.19 -10.57 -9.31
CA PRO A 345 4.25 -10.67 -10.31
C PRO A 345 5.22 -11.79 -9.95
N LEU A 346 5.56 -12.63 -10.93
CA LEU A 346 6.67 -13.58 -10.83
C LEU A 346 6.48 -14.53 -9.62
N GLU A 347 7.52 -14.74 -8.81
CA GLU A 347 7.57 -15.65 -7.67
C GLU A 347 6.51 -15.34 -6.59
N ILE A 348 5.90 -14.15 -6.61
CA ILE A 348 4.83 -13.77 -5.67
C ILE A 348 3.57 -14.62 -5.85
N ALA A 349 3.28 -15.11 -7.06
CA ALA A 349 2.11 -15.94 -7.31
C ALA A 349 2.16 -17.23 -6.47
N ASP A 350 3.32 -17.87 -6.42
CA ASP A 350 3.53 -19.13 -5.72
C ASP A 350 3.69 -18.90 -4.21
N LEU A 351 4.50 -17.93 -3.79
CA LEU A 351 4.63 -17.56 -2.36
C LEU A 351 3.29 -17.17 -1.73
N PHE A 352 2.43 -16.46 -2.46
CA PHE A 352 1.09 -16.12 -1.98
C PHE A 352 0.17 -17.35 -1.95
N ARG A 353 0.26 -18.25 -2.93
CA ARG A 353 -0.49 -19.51 -2.98
C ARG A 353 -0.11 -20.44 -1.82
N GLU A 354 1.19 -20.64 -1.57
CA GLU A 354 1.73 -21.40 -0.42
C GLU A 354 1.14 -20.88 0.90
N TRP A 355 1.27 -19.58 1.13
CA TRP A 355 0.79 -18.91 2.33
C TRP A 355 -0.72 -19.00 2.49
N LEU A 356 -1.47 -18.82 1.40
CA LEU A 356 -2.93 -18.87 1.43
C LEU A 356 -3.45 -20.28 1.71
N VAL A 357 -2.80 -21.33 1.19
CA VAL A 357 -3.09 -22.72 1.54
C VAL A 357 -2.68 -23.02 2.98
N THR A 358 -1.55 -22.50 3.45
CA THR A 358 -1.04 -22.70 4.82
C THR A 358 -1.94 -22.06 5.89
N HIS A 359 -2.45 -20.85 5.65
CA HIS A 359 -3.16 -20.06 6.66
C HIS A 359 -4.69 -19.98 6.45
N PHE A 360 -5.18 -20.15 5.22
CA PHE A 360 -6.60 -20.03 4.88
C PHE A 360 -7.05 -21.08 3.83
N PRO A 361 -6.80 -22.39 4.07
CA PRO A 361 -7.04 -23.45 3.08
C PRO A 361 -8.47 -23.45 2.52
N ASP A 362 -9.47 -23.27 3.39
CA ASP A 362 -10.89 -23.24 3.02
C ASP A 362 -11.24 -22.09 2.06
N LYS A 363 -10.49 -20.98 2.12
CA LYS A 363 -10.67 -19.82 1.26
C LYS A 363 -9.82 -19.87 -0.01
N ALA A 364 -8.75 -20.66 -0.04
CA ALA A 364 -7.70 -20.58 -1.06
C ALA A 364 -8.24 -20.68 -2.48
N ARG A 365 -9.08 -21.68 -2.77
CA ARG A 365 -9.73 -21.87 -4.08
C ARG A 365 -10.56 -20.67 -4.51
N HIS A 366 -11.33 -20.08 -3.59
CA HIS A 366 -12.24 -18.97 -3.88
C HIS A 366 -11.47 -17.67 -4.15
N VAL A 367 -10.52 -17.33 -3.28
CA VAL A 367 -9.66 -16.13 -3.40
C VAL A 367 -8.88 -16.17 -4.73
N LEU A 368 -8.23 -17.30 -5.05
CA LEU A 368 -7.49 -17.47 -6.31
C LEU A 368 -8.40 -17.42 -7.54
N GLY A 369 -9.62 -17.95 -7.45
CA GLY A 369 -10.63 -17.84 -8.50
C GLY A 369 -11.02 -16.38 -8.79
N LEU A 370 -11.22 -15.56 -7.74
CA LEU A 370 -11.51 -14.14 -7.88
C LEU A 370 -10.34 -13.33 -8.44
N ILE A 371 -9.10 -13.64 -8.01
CA ILE A 371 -7.88 -13.04 -8.57
C ILE A 371 -7.80 -13.30 -10.07
N ARG A 372 -8.01 -14.55 -10.51
CA ARG A 372 -8.05 -14.92 -11.93
C ARG A 372 -9.15 -14.22 -12.70
N GLN A 373 -10.34 -14.08 -12.10
CA GLN A 373 -11.44 -13.34 -12.71
C GLN A 373 -11.07 -11.87 -12.99
N MET A 374 -10.29 -11.24 -12.11
CA MET A 374 -9.81 -9.85 -12.29
C MET A 374 -8.66 -9.70 -13.29
N HIS A 375 -8.05 -10.81 -13.74
CA HIS A 375 -6.86 -10.82 -14.61
C HIS A 375 -7.04 -11.72 -15.85
N GLY A 376 -8.29 -11.88 -16.32
CA GLY A 376 -8.58 -12.59 -17.58
C GLY A 376 -8.20 -14.08 -17.56
N GLY A 377 -8.30 -14.73 -16.39
CA GLY A 377 -7.94 -16.13 -16.17
C GLY A 377 -6.51 -16.36 -15.65
N LYS A 378 -5.64 -15.34 -15.69
CA LYS A 378 -4.25 -15.42 -15.20
C LYS A 378 -4.17 -15.07 -13.72
N ASP A 379 -3.12 -15.50 -13.01
CA ASP A 379 -2.90 -15.07 -11.62
C ASP A 379 -2.48 -13.59 -11.51
N TYR A 380 -1.95 -12.99 -12.58
CA TYR A 380 -1.62 -11.57 -12.66
C TYR A 380 -1.57 -11.05 -14.11
N ASP A 381 -1.94 -9.79 -14.31
CA ASP A 381 -1.71 -9.02 -15.53
C ASP A 381 -0.73 -7.87 -15.21
N SER A 382 0.39 -7.80 -15.94
CA SER A 382 1.45 -6.80 -15.73
C SER A 382 1.23 -5.50 -16.51
N ALA A 383 0.19 -5.40 -17.35
CA ALA A 383 -0.10 -4.21 -18.14
C ALA A 383 -0.37 -2.97 -17.27
N PHE A 384 0.13 -1.81 -17.70
CA PHE A 384 -0.18 -0.52 -17.09
C PHE A 384 -1.69 -0.24 -17.12
N GLY A 385 -2.19 0.53 -16.15
CA GLY A 385 -3.62 0.74 -15.90
C GLY A 385 -4.33 -0.45 -15.25
N LYS A 386 -4.02 -1.68 -15.65
CA LYS A 386 -4.66 -2.92 -15.15
C LYS A 386 -4.02 -3.45 -13.87
N ARG A 387 -2.68 -3.57 -13.85
CA ARG A 387 -1.93 -4.30 -12.80
C ARG A 387 -2.12 -3.82 -11.35
N MET A 388 -2.66 -2.63 -11.11
CA MET A 388 -2.94 -2.10 -9.76
C MET A 388 -4.43 -2.08 -9.40
N ARG A 389 -5.31 -2.32 -10.37
CA ARG A 389 -6.78 -2.17 -10.24
C ARG A 389 -7.54 -3.47 -10.48
N GLY A 390 -7.00 -4.39 -11.27
CA GLY A 390 -7.77 -5.49 -11.84
C GLY A 390 -8.75 -5.03 -12.93
N ASP A 391 -9.45 -5.98 -13.50
CA ASP A 391 -10.46 -5.79 -14.54
C ASP A 391 -11.79 -6.50 -14.16
N GLY A 392 -12.85 -6.23 -14.90
CA GLY A 392 -14.14 -6.90 -14.74
C GLY A 392 -14.97 -6.52 -13.49
N PRO A 393 -16.12 -7.19 -13.28
CA PRO A 393 -17.14 -6.73 -12.34
C PRO A 393 -16.70 -6.70 -10.87
N TYR A 394 -15.81 -7.61 -10.46
CA TYR A 394 -15.36 -7.69 -9.07
C TYR A 394 -14.43 -6.53 -8.72
N ALA A 395 -13.38 -6.31 -9.52
CA ALA A 395 -12.49 -5.17 -9.41
C ALA A 395 -13.24 -3.83 -9.44
N TRP A 396 -14.19 -3.70 -10.38
CA TRP A 396 -15.07 -2.53 -10.46
C TRP A 396 -15.87 -2.32 -9.18
N THR A 397 -16.48 -3.37 -8.62
CA THR A 397 -17.29 -3.28 -7.39
C THR A 397 -16.44 -2.84 -6.18
N VAL A 398 -15.24 -3.40 -6.02
CA VAL A 398 -14.31 -3.00 -4.94
C VAL A 398 -13.88 -1.54 -5.12
N GLY A 399 -13.51 -1.14 -6.34
CA GLY A 399 -13.17 0.26 -6.66
C GLY A 399 -14.31 1.23 -6.39
N ARG A 400 -15.55 0.89 -6.76
CA ARG A 400 -16.73 1.72 -6.49
C ARG A 400 -17.05 1.84 -5.00
N ARG A 401 -16.93 0.76 -4.23
CA ARG A 401 -17.06 0.80 -2.76
C ARG A 401 -16.03 1.76 -2.14
N PHE A 402 -14.76 1.63 -2.54
CA PHE A 402 -13.70 2.53 -2.12
C PHE A 402 -14.00 4.00 -2.48
N GLU A 403 -14.33 4.28 -3.74
CA GLU A 403 -14.59 5.65 -4.23
C GLU A 403 -15.75 6.33 -3.49
N ILE A 404 -16.83 5.59 -3.23
CA ILE A 404 -18.02 6.09 -2.52
C ILE A 404 -17.67 6.38 -1.06
N ALA A 405 -17.00 5.45 -0.37
CA ALA A 405 -16.60 5.62 1.02
C ALA A 405 -15.58 6.75 1.20
N ALA A 406 -14.54 6.81 0.36
CA ALA A 406 -13.55 7.87 0.40
C ALA A 406 -14.17 9.24 0.13
N ARG A 407 -15.15 9.35 -0.79
CA ARG A 407 -15.88 10.60 -1.05
C ARG A 407 -16.75 11.01 0.14
N ARG A 408 -17.50 10.07 0.73
CA ARG A 408 -18.33 10.27 1.93
C ARG A 408 -17.51 10.85 3.10
N LEU A 409 -16.27 10.40 3.25
CA LEU A 409 -15.38 10.76 4.36
C LEU A 409 -14.50 11.99 4.10
N GLY A 410 -14.58 12.61 2.91
CA GLY A 410 -13.64 13.67 2.52
C GLY A 410 -12.19 13.19 2.51
N LEU A 411 -11.96 11.95 2.04
CA LEU A 411 -10.66 11.32 1.77
C LEU A 411 -10.39 11.18 0.26
N ALA A 412 -11.35 11.54 -0.59
CA ALA A 412 -11.26 11.37 -2.03
C ALA A 412 -10.35 12.41 -2.68
N GLY A 413 -9.17 11.98 -3.11
CA GLY A 413 -8.27 12.74 -3.97
C GLY A 413 -6.80 12.51 -3.66
N ARG A 414 -5.94 12.79 -4.65
CA ARG A 414 -4.52 13.09 -4.45
C ARG A 414 -4.36 14.62 -4.51
N GLY A 415 -5.09 15.33 -3.64
CA GLY A 415 -5.22 16.78 -3.67
C GLY A 415 -3.93 17.50 -3.30
N LEU A 416 -3.16 16.95 -2.35
CA LEU A 416 -1.91 17.56 -1.91
C LEU A 416 -0.78 17.26 -2.90
N LYS A 417 -0.43 18.30 -3.66
CA LYS A 417 0.80 18.40 -4.46
C LYS A 417 1.90 19.00 -3.59
N LEU A 418 3.02 18.30 -3.47
CA LEU A 418 4.20 18.82 -2.77
C LEU A 418 4.91 19.84 -3.66
N THR A 419 5.43 20.91 -3.06
CA THR A 419 6.09 22.00 -3.80
C THR A 419 7.58 21.72 -4.03
N THR A 420 8.14 22.28 -5.11
CA THR A 420 9.60 22.34 -5.33
C THR A 420 10.16 23.75 -5.11
N ALA A 421 9.33 24.71 -4.69
CA ALA A 421 9.69 26.14 -4.61
C ALA A 421 10.75 26.45 -3.54
N HIS A 422 10.88 25.61 -2.51
CA HIS A 422 11.90 25.77 -1.47
C HIS A 422 13.24 25.10 -1.81
N PHE A 423 13.37 24.46 -2.99
CA PHE A 423 14.58 23.76 -3.35
C PHE A 423 15.75 24.74 -3.50
N ARG A 424 16.83 24.47 -2.76
CA ARG A 424 18.07 25.22 -2.77
C ARG A 424 19.26 24.27 -2.70
N ARG A 425 20.40 24.72 -3.22
CA ARG A 425 21.69 24.03 -3.05
C ARG A 425 22.45 24.77 -1.94
N PRO A 426 22.67 24.17 -0.76
CA PRO A 426 23.50 24.77 0.28
C PRO A 426 24.89 25.12 -0.27
N LYS A 427 25.43 26.30 0.08
CA LYS A 427 26.83 26.64 -0.23
C LYS A 427 27.73 25.68 0.60
N PRO A 428 28.77 25.05 0.03
CA PRO A 428 29.70 24.23 0.81
C PRO A 428 30.28 25.04 1.99
N ALA A 429 30.40 24.40 3.16
CA ALA A 429 31.07 25.00 4.31
C ALA A 429 32.50 25.37 3.92
N GLY A 430 32.86 26.66 4.02
CA GLY A 430 34.16 27.19 3.61
C GLY A 430 34.17 28.02 2.31
N VAL A 431 33.05 28.18 1.60
CA VAL A 431 32.99 29.19 0.53
C VAL A 431 32.96 30.59 1.14
N GLN A 432 34.08 31.30 1.00
CA GLN A 432 34.25 32.71 1.37
C GLN A 432 33.09 33.56 0.83
N LEU A 433 32.59 34.50 1.64
CA LEU A 433 31.51 35.39 1.23
C LEU A 433 31.89 36.16 -0.05
N SER A 434 31.00 36.10 -1.04
CA SER A 434 31.01 37.01 -2.19
C SER A 434 30.97 38.44 -1.66
N LEU A 435 31.93 39.27 -2.05
CA LEU A 435 32.01 40.67 -1.60
C LEU A 435 30.99 41.59 -2.32
N PHE A 436 30.05 41.01 -3.08
CA PHE A 436 29.19 41.67 -4.05
C PHE A 436 27.73 41.12 -4.06
N ASP A 437 27.30 40.47 -2.98
CA ASP A 437 25.88 40.13 -2.75
C ASP A 437 25.17 41.30 -2.04
#